data_AF-A0A7L0XE48-F1
#
_entry.id   AF-A0A7L0XE48-F1
#
_cell.length_a   1.000
_cell.length_b   1.000
_cell.length_c   1.000
_cell.angle_alpha   90.00
_cell.angle_beta   90.00
_cell.angle_gamma   90.00
#
_symmetry.space_group_name_H-M   'P 1'
#
loop_
_entity.id
_entity.type
_entity.pdbx_description
1 polymer ?
#
loop_
_entity_poly.entity_id
_entity_poly.type
_entity_poly.pdbx_seq_one_letter_code
_entity_poly.pdbx_strand_id
1 'polypeptide(L)' 'LGQGHMDVPLPAAGVHRQILFTTVGWFVGYYLMKRTEYIYAKTDRELLEYVRHHPEDFKVAEKKRIGELLEDFYPIR' A
#
# COMPACT_ATOMS: atom_id res chain seq x y z
N LEU A 1 0.63 12.91 50.69
CA LEU A 1 -0.66 13.26 50.03
C LEU A 1 -0.32 14.23 48.90
N GLY A 2 -0.08 13.83 47.66
CA GLY A 2 -1.00 13.04 46.82
C GLY A 2 -1.88 13.98 45.98
N GLN A 3 -1.28 14.91 45.22
CA GLN A 3 -1.99 15.64 44.16
C GLN A 3 -1.64 14.98 42.83
N GLY A 4 -2.54 14.09 42.39
CA GLY A 4 -2.46 13.45 41.09
C GLY A 4 -2.57 14.50 40.00
N HIS A 5 -1.52 14.59 39.18
CA HIS A 5 -1.55 15.24 37.88
C HIS A 5 -2.54 14.43 37.02
N MET A 6 -3.81 14.87 36.97
CA MET A 6 -4.86 14.17 36.23
C MET A 6 -4.57 14.31 34.75
N ASP A 7 -4.19 13.17 34.18
CA ASP A 7 -3.98 12.91 32.78
C ASP A 7 -5.17 13.41 31.94
N VAL A 8 -4.85 14.13 30.87
CA VAL A 8 -5.75 14.56 29.80
C VAL A 8 -6.72 13.45 29.35
N PRO A 9 -8.03 13.73 29.22
CA PRO A 9 -8.82 13.12 28.18
C PRO A 9 -9.25 14.21 27.21
N LEU A 10 -8.40 14.45 26.21
CA LEU A 10 -8.72 15.29 25.08
C LEU A 10 -9.83 14.75 24.11
N PRO A 11 -10.42 13.52 24.17
CA PRO A 11 -11.28 13.07 23.07
C PRO A 11 -12.77 13.40 23.25
N ALA A 12 -13.19 14.15 24.28
CA ALA A 12 -14.62 14.41 24.52
C ALA A 12 -15.13 15.74 23.91
N ALA A 13 -14.27 16.74 23.74
CA ALA A 13 -14.65 18.07 23.26
C ALA A 13 -14.56 18.17 21.72
N GLY A 14 -15.49 17.52 21.01
CA GLY A 14 -15.58 17.70 19.55
C GLY A 14 -16.02 16.49 18.73
N VAL A 15 -16.73 15.54 19.33
CA VAL A 15 -17.24 14.34 18.62
C VAL A 15 -18.03 14.71 17.36
N HIS A 16 -18.80 15.81 17.37
CA HIS A 16 -19.49 16.30 16.18
C HIS A 16 -18.52 16.67 15.04
N ARG A 17 -17.41 17.36 15.35
CA ARG A 17 -16.37 17.70 14.36
C ARG A 17 -15.64 16.45 13.87
N GLN A 18 -15.34 15.50 14.76
CA GLN A 18 -14.70 14.23 14.38
C GLN A 18 -15.59 13.40 13.45
N ILE A 19 -16.90 13.34 13.71
CA ILE A 19 -17.85 12.65 12.84
C ILE A 19 -17.93 13.37 11.49
N LEU A 20 -18.02 14.71 11.48
CA LEU A 20 -18.03 15.48 10.23
C LEU A 20 -16.76 15.27 9.40
N PHE A 21 -15.57 15.30 10.01
CA PHE A 21 -14.32 15.06 9.29
C PHE A 21 -14.22 13.62 8.79
N THR A 22 -14.67 12.64 9.58
CA THR A 22 -14.70 11.24 9.18
C THR A 22 -15.67 11.00 8.01
N THR A 23 -16.86 11.59 8.03
CA THR A 23 -17.84 11.42 6.95
C THR A 23 -17.40 12.10 5.65
N VAL A 24 -16.80 13.29 5.75
CA VAL A 24 -16.21 13.97 4.57
C VAL A 24 -15.04 13.18 4.03
N GLY A 25 -14.13 12.71 4.90
CA GLY A 25 -13.01 11.84 4.50
C GLY A 25 -13.47 10.54 3.85
N TRP A 26 -14.52 9.92 4.39
CA TRP A 26 -15.14 8.73 3.82
C TRP A 26 -15.73 9.01 2.44
N PHE A 27 -16.47 10.11 2.28
CA PHE A 27 -17.09 10.48 1.02
C PHE A 27 -16.02 10.77 -0.05
N VAL A 28 -15.07 11.64 0.25
CA VAL A 28 -13.96 11.96 -0.68
C VAL A 28 -13.15 10.70 -0.98
N GLY A 29 -12.84 9.90 0.04
CA GLY A 29 -12.14 8.63 -0.09
C GLY A 29 -12.86 7.65 -1.01
N TYR A 30 -14.18 7.54 -0.92
CA TYR A 30 -14.99 6.68 -1.79
C TYR A 30 -14.87 7.07 -3.27
N TYR A 31 -14.96 8.36 -3.58
CA TYR A 31 -14.81 8.83 -4.96
C TYR A 31 -13.37 8.68 -5.47
N LEU A 32 -12.37 8.93 -4.62
CA LEU A 32 -10.96 8.70 -4.96
C LEU A 32 -10.71 7.22 -5.23
N MET A 33 -11.15 6.32 -4.34
CA MET A 33 -10.96 4.89 -4.48
C MET A 33 -11.53 4.37 -5.80
N LYS A 34 -12.77 4.78 -6.13
CA LYS A 34 -13.43 4.38 -7.39
C LYS A 34 -12.68 4.87 -8.63
N ARG A 35 -12.06 6.06 -8.57
CA ARG A 35 -11.23 6.59 -9.67
C ARG A 35 -9.90 5.84 -9.77
N THR A 36 -9.29 5.56 -8.63
CA THR A 36 -8.03 4.82 -8.51
C THR A 36 -8.19 3.40 -9.04
N GLU A 37 -9.23 2.67 -8.64
CA GLU A 37 -9.56 1.34 -9.16
C GLU A 37 -9.72 1.34 -10.68
N TYR A 38 -10.43 2.33 -11.24
CA TYR A 38 -10.59 2.45 -12.68
C TYR A 38 -9.26 2.68 -13.41
N ILE A 39 -8.40 3.56 -12.89
CA ILE A 39 -7.09 3.85 -13.47
C ILE A 39 -6.21 2.59 -13.42
N TYR A 40 -6.12 1.93 -12.27
CA TYR A 40 -5.33 0.71 -12.14
C TYR A 40 -5.82 -0.41 -13.03
N ALA A 41 -7.14 -0.63 -13.13
CA ALA A 41 -7.70 -1.66 -14.01
C ALA A 41 -7.40 -1.39 -15.48
N LYS A 42 -7.42 -0.11 -15.90
CA LYS A 42 -7.06 0.28 -17.26
C LYS A 42 -5.57 0.04 -17.54
N THR A 43 -4.70 0.51 -16.65
CA THR A 43 -3.25 0.34 -16.78
C THR A 43 -2.86 -1.13 -16.80
N ASP A 44 -3.44 -1.96 -15.93
CA ASP A 44 -3.17 -3.41 -15.90
C ASP A 44 -3.55 -4.08 -17.23
N ARG A 45 -4.71 -3.73 -17.79
CA ARG A 45 -5.13 -4.22 -19.10
C ARG A 45 -4.14 -3.83 -20.21
N GLU A 46 -3.72 -2.57 -20.24
CA GLU A 46 -2.77 -2.06 -21.25
C GLU A 46 -1.40 -2.74 -21.11
N LEU A 47 -0.92 -2.92 -19.88
CA LEU A 47 0.33 -3.63 -19.59
C LEU A 47 0.27 -5.10 -20.01
N LEU A 48 -0.82 -5.80 -19.69
CA LEU A 48 -0.99 -7.21 -20.10
C LEU A 48 -1.09 -7.35 -21.62
N GLU A 49 -1.72 -6.40 -22.30
CA GLU A 49 -1.77 -6.37 -23.77
C GLU A 49 -0.39 -6.11 -24.37
N TYR A 50 0.36 -5.15 -23.82
CA TYR A 50 1.73 -4.87 -24.22
C TYR A 50 2.67 -6.08 -24.03
N VAL A 51 2.60 -6.74 -22.87
CA VAL A 51 3.39 -7.95 -22.57
C VAL A 51 3.04 -9.10 -23.51
N ARG A 52 1.77 -9.24 -23.91
CA ARG A 52 1.36 -10.27 -24.89
C ARG A 52 1.90 -10.01 -26.29
N HIS A 53 1.98 -8.75 -26.71
CA HIS A 53 2.47 -8.38 -28.04
C HIS A 53 3.99 -8.43 -28.16
N HIS A 54 4.72 -8.27 -27.06
CA HIS A 54 6.18 -8.28 -27.02
C HIS A 54 6.75 -9.40 -26.13
N PRO A 55 6.52 -10.68 -26.50
CA PRO A 55 7.10 -11.81 -25.76
C PRO A 55 8.63 -11.91 -25.92
N GLU A 56 9.23 -11.21 -26.91
CA GLU A 56 10.69 -11.20 -27.12
C GLU A 56 11.47 -10.34 -26.12
N ASP A 57 10.90 -9.23 -25.65
CA ASP A 57 11.52 -8.30 -24.69
C ASP A 57 11.37 -8.80 -23.25
N PHE A 58 10.27 -9.50 -22.96
CA PHE A 58 10.02 -10.15 -21.67
C PHE A 58 10.40 -11.63 -21.72
N LYS A 59 11.68 -11.93 -21.96
CA LYS A 59 12.19 -13.27 -21.64
C LYS A 59 11.98 -13.49 -20.15
N VAL A 60 11.04 -14.38 -19.80
CA VAL A 60 10.82 -14.86 -18.43
C VAL A 60 12.19 -15.28 -17.91
N ALA A 61 12.81 -14.42 -17.09
CA ALA A 61 14.10 -14.72 -16.50
C ALA A 61 13.91 -16.05 -15.78
N GLU A 62 14.60 -17.07 -16.27
CA GLU A 62 14.54 -18.42 -15.75
C GLU A 62 14.78 -18.29 -14.25
N LYS A 63 13.74 -18.56 -13.44
CA LYS A 63 13.83 -18.48 -11.97
C LYS A 63 14.75 -19.60 -11.54
N LYS A 64 16.06 -19.35 -11.58
CA LYS A 64 17.06 -20.23 -11.01
C LYS A 64 16.65 -20.47 -9.56
N ARG A 65 16.47 -21.75 -9.21
CA ARG A 65 16.13 -22.13 -7.83
C ARG A 65 17.19 -21.52 -6.94
N ILE A 66 16.78 -20.99 -5.78
CA ILE A 66 17.63 -20.33 -4.78
C ILE A 66 18.87 -21.20 -4.39
N GLY A 67 18.87 -22.50 -4.69
CA GLY A 67 20.04 -23.37 -4.59
C GLY A 67 21.19 -23.11 -5.57
N GLU A 68 20.98 -22.38 -6.68
CA GLU A 68 22.05 -21.96 -7.61
C GLU A 68 22.53 -20.51 -7.35
N LEU A 69 21.81 -19.73 -6.55
CA LEU A 69 22.12 -18.34 -6.17
C LEU A 69 22.47 -18.22 -4.68
N LEU A 70 22.93 -19.30 -4.07
CA LEU A 70 23.69 -19.22 -2.82
C LEU A 70 25.15 -19.11 -3.26
N GLU A 71 25.61 -17.88 -3.45
CA GLU A 71 27.06 -17.61 -3.51
C GLU A 71 27.70 -18.26 -2.28
N ASP A 72 28.84 -18.94 -2.47
CA ASP A 72 29.56 -19.61 -1.41
C ASP A 72 29.79 -18.63 -0.25
N PHE A 73 29.11 -18.86 0.87
CA PHE A 73 29.25 -18.03 2.06
C PHE A 73 30.66 -18.21 2.60
N TYR A 74 31.53 -17.24 2.33
CA TYR A 74 32.85 -17.17 2.95
C TYR A 74 32.74 -16.37 4.26
N PRO A 75 32.73 -17.03 5.43
CA PRO A 75 32.75 -16.32 6.69
C PRO A 75 34.07 -15.55 6.82
N ILE A 76 33.96 -14.23 7.01
CA ILE A 76 35.10 -13.38 7.35
C ILE A 76 35.48 -13.71 8.80
N ARG A 77 36.68 -14.25 8.99
CA ARG A 77 37.27 -14.57 10.30
C ARG A 77 38.16 -13.45 10.79
#